data_AF-A0A376VCW0-F1
#
_entry.id   AF-A0A376VCW0-F1
#
_cell.length_a   1.000
_cell.length_b   1.000
_cell.length_c   1.000
_cell.angle_alpha   90.00
_cell.angle_beta   90.00
_cell.angle_gamma   90.00
#
_symmetry.space_group_name_H-M   'P 1'
#
loop_
_entity.id
_entity.type
_entity.pdbx_description
1 polymer ?
#
loop_
_entity_poly.entity_id
_entity_poly.type
_entity_poly.pdbx_seq_one_letter_code
_entity_poly.pdbx_strand_id
1 'polypeptide(L)' 'MLRVGRFEDDGYFCTIEVTATSTVTLDTLTEKHAEQENMTLLELKKVIADIYPGQTQFYVIEFKCLLN' A
#
# COMPACT_ATOMS: atom_id res chain seq x y z
N MET A 1 8.49 -4.11 14.02
CA MET A 1 7.35 -3.24 14.35
C MET A 1 7.61 -1.85 13.79
N LEU A 2 6.59 -1.21 13.21
CA LEU A 2 6.70 0.12 12.60
C LEU A 2 5.62 1.04 13.18
N ARG A 3 5.96 2.32 13.39
CA ARG A 3 4.99 3.36 13.77
C ARG A 3 4.41 3.96 12.49
N VAL A 4 3.09 4.00 12.40
CA VAL A 4 2.35 4.61 11.29
C VAL A 4 1.89 5.99 11.70
N GLY A 5 2.05 6.96 10.81
CA GLY A 5 1.62 8.34 11.00
C GLY A 5 0.80 8.85 9.83
N ARG A 6 0.02 9.91 10.07
CA ARG A 6 -0.70 10.65 9.02
C ARG A 6 0.23 11.69 8.41
N PHE A 7 0.14 11.88 7.09
CA PHE A 7 1.05 12.78 6.38
C PHE A 7 0.74 14.26 6.63
N GLU A 8 -0.51 14.61 6.91
CA GLU A 8 -0.94 16.01 7.02
C GLU A 8 -0.42 16.71 8.28
N ASP A 9 -0.17 15.97 9.37
CA ASP A 9 0.22 16.53 10.67
C ASP A 9 1.31 15.74 11.41
N ASP A 10 1.97 14.79 10.74
CA ASP A 10 2.93 13.83 11.34
C ASP A 10 2.40 13.10 12.58
N GLY A 11 1.07 13.09 12.77
CA GLY A 11 0.43 12.55 13.95
C GLY A 11 0.54 11.03 13.99
N TYR A 12 0.94 10.49 15.14
CA TYR A 12 0.93 9.06 15.38
C TYR A 12 -0.49 8.50 15.22
N PHE A 13 -0.61 7.43 14.44
CA PHE A 13 -1.87 6.74 14.20
C PHE A 13 -1.93 5.39 14.91
N CYS A 14 -1.01 4.47 14.60
CA CYS A 14 -0.92 3.16 15.24
C CYS A 14 0.48 2.54 15.13
N THR A 15 0.66 1.37 15.72
CA THR A 15 1.83 0.52 15.51
C THR A 15 1.41 -0.70 14.70
N ILE A 16 2.19 -1.05 13.69
CA ILE A 16 1.96 -2.26 12.87
C ILE A 16 3.11 -3.26 13.02
N GLU A 17 2.77 -4.52 12.86
CA GLU A 17 3.72 -5.60 12.62
C GLU A 17 3.61 -6.03 11.16
N VAL A 18 4.72 -5.91 10.42
CA VAL A 18 4.85 -6.47 9.07
C VAL A 18 4.94 -7.98 9.18
N THR A 19 4.05 -8.68 8.48
CA THR A 19 3.95 -10.14 8.51
C THR A 19 4.58 -10.78 7.27
N ALA A 20 4.56 -10.08 6.12
CA ALA A 20 5.20 -10.55 4.90
C ALA A 20 5.51 -9.39 3.95
N THR A 21 6.38 -9.66 2.98
CA THR A 21 6.65 -8.78 1.83
C THR A 21 6.60 -9.60 0.56
N SER A 22 6.01 -9.04 -0.49
CA SER A 22 6.00 -9.65 -1.82
C SER A 22 6.26 -8.59 -2.89
N THR A 23 6.64 -9.05 -4.09
CA THR A 23 6.83 -8.18 -5.26
C THR A 23 5.61 -8.25 -6.16
N VAL A 24 5.22 -7.12 -6.73
CA VAL A 24 4.15 -7.01 -7.73
C VAL A 24 4.57 -6.08 -8.87
N THR A 25 3.91 -6.21 -10.02
CA THR A 25 3.93 -5.23 -11.11
C THR A 25 2.53 -4.64 -11.27
N LEU A 26 2.38 -3.58 -12.09
CA LEU A 26 1.06 -3.06 -12.44
C LEU A 26 0.14 -4.13 -13.05
N ASP A 27 0.71 -5.07 -13.80
CA ASP A 27 -0.04 -6.14 -14.46
C ASP A 27 -0.53 -7.20 -13.48
N THR A 28 0.22 -7.46 -12.41
CA THR A 28 -0.13 -8.46 -11.39
C THR A 28 -1.02 -7.91 -10.27
N LEU A 29 -1.35 -6.62 -10.28
CA LEU A 29 -2.35 -6.06 -9.37
C LEU A 29 -3.72 -6.70 -9.63
N THR A 30 -4.47 -6.89 -8.55
CA THR A 30 -5.75 -7.62 -8.53
C THR A 30 -6.83 -6.74 -7.91
N GLU A 31 -8.11 -7.09 -8.12
CA GLU A 31 -9.24 -6.37 -7.50
C GLU A 31 -9.11 -6.29 -5.98
N LYS A 32 -8.59 -7.34 -5.32
CA LYS A 32 -8.32 -7.31 -3.88
C LYS A 32 -7.39 -6.16 -3.47
N HIS A 33 -6.35 -5.88 -4.25
CA HIS A 33 -5.46 -4.75 -3.98
C HIS A 33 -6.18 -3.41 -4.16
N ALA A 34 -7.07 -3.31 -5.15
CA ALA A 34 -7.86 -2.10 -5.41
C ALA A 34 -8.92 -1.84 -4.32
N GLU A 35 -9.59 -2.89 -3.85
CA GLU A 35 -10.54 -2.84 -2.73
C GLU A 35 -9.88 -2.33 -1.43
N GLN A 36 -8.63 -2.73 -1.16
CA GLN A 36 -7.87 -2.25 0.00
C GLN A 36 -7.62 -0.75 -0.03
N GLU A 37 -7.44 -0.20 -1.23
CA GLU A 37 -7.24 1.24 -1.47
C GLU A 37 -8.56 1.99 -1.73
N ASN A 38 -9.70 1.31 -1.59
CA ASN A 38 -11.05 1.85 -1.82
C ASN A 38 -11.22 2.48 -3.22
N MET A 39 -10.76 1.79 -4.26
CA MET A 39 -10.86 2.22 -5.66
C MET A 39 -11.03 1.05 -6.62
N THR A 40 -11.33 1.30 -7.89
CA THR A 40 -11.33 0.26 -8.93
C THR A 40 -9.91 -0.12 -9.34
N LEU A 41 -9.70 -1.34 -9.86
CA LEU A 41 -8.38 -1.78 -10.34
C LEU A 41 -7.80 -0.87 -11.43
N LEU A 42 -8.65 -0.30 -12.29
CA LEU A 42 -8.22 0.66 -13.32
C LEU A 42 -7.69 1.95 -12.70
N GLU A 43 -8.39 2.50 -11.71
CA GLU A 43 -7.99 3.70 -11.00
C GLU A 43 -6.68 3.47 -10.22
N LEU A 44 -6.56 2.33 -9.53
CA LEU A 44 -5.33 1.99 -8.79
C LEU A 44 -4.11 1.96 -9.70
N LYS A 45 -4.21 1.27 -10.85
CA LYS A 45 -3.10 1.22 -11.81
C LYS A 45 -2.72 2.61 -12.32
N LYS A 46 -3.71 3.47 -12.58
CA LYS A 46 -3.48 4.83 -13.05
C LYS A 46 -2.78 5.68 -11.98
N VAL A 47 -3.28 5.67 -10.75
CA VAL A 47 -2.70 6.42 -9.63
C VAL A 47 -1.25 6.01 -9.38
N ILE A 48 -0.95 4.71 -9.36
CA ILE A 48 0.43 4.23 -9.17
C ILE A 48 1.34 4.69 -10.31
N ALA A 49 0.88 4.60 -11.57
CA ALA A 49 1.65 5.03 -12.74
C ALA A 49 1.92 6.54 -12.74
N ASP A 50 0.98 7.35 -12.24
CA ASP A 50 1.12 8.80 -12.13
C ASP A 50 2.12 9.21 -11.02
N ILE A 51 2.16 8.48 -9.90
CA ILE A 51 3.09 8.75 -8.78
C ILE A 51 4.51 8.26 -9.09
N TYR A 52 4.65 7.10 -9.75
CA TYR A 52 5.93 6.44 -10.00
C TYR A 52 6.15 6.17 -11.51
N PRO A 53 6.38 7.21 -12.31
CA PRO A 53 6.51 7.07 -13.76
C PRO A 53 7.71 6.18 -14.13
N GLY A 54 7.47 5.18 -14.98
CA GLY A 54 8.51 4.25 -15.45
C GLY A 54 8.90 3.15 -14.46
N GLN A 55 8.32 3.12 -13.26
CA GLN A 55 8.53 2.05 -12.29
C GLN A 55 7.70 0.82 -12.66
N THR A 56 8.36 -0.34 -12.77
CA THR A 56 7.71 -1.59 -13.22
C THR A 56 7.57 -2.63 -12.11
N GLN A 57 8.38 -2.54 -11.05
CA GLN A 57 8.34 -3.44 -9.90
C GLN A 57 8.05 -2.67 -8.62
N PHE A 58 7.09 -3.17 -7.85
CA PHE A 58 6.64 -2.62 -6.57
C PHE A 58 6.70 -3.71 -5.50
N TYR A 59 6.58 -3.28 -4.24
CA TYR A 59 6.53 -4.17 -3.10
C TYR A 59 5.19 -3.97 -2.37
N VAL A 60 4.56 -5.08 -2.03
CA VAL A 60 3.39 -5.12 -1.14
C VAL A 60 3.86 -5.55 0.22
N ILE A 61 3.43 -4.81 1.25
CA ILE A 61 3.68 -5.13 2.64
C ILE A 61 2.37 -5.64 3.23
N GLU A 62 2.38 -6.89 3.68
CA GLU A 62 1.30 -7.41 4.50
C GLU A 62 1.62 -7.09 5.96
N PHE A 63 0.63 -6.54 6.66
CA PHE A 63 0.79 -6.13 8.05
C PHE A 63 -0.49 -6.34 8.85
N LYS A 64 -0.34 -6.39 10.16
CA LYS A 64 -1.44 -6.29 11.11
C LYS A 64 -1.22 -5.12 12.05
N CYS A 65 -2.30 -4.46 12.43
CA CYS A 65 -2.28 -3.47 13.50
C CYS A 65 -2.03 -4.19 14.82
N LEU A 66 -1.08 -3.70 15.60
CA LEU A 66 -0.94 -4.08 17.00
C LEU A 66 -1.88 -3.16 17.77
N LEU A 67 -3.00 -3.70 18.23
CA LEU A 67 -3.88 -3.01 19.17
C LEU A 67 -3.05 -2.67 20.43
N ASN A 68 -3.13 -1.41 20.85
CA ASN A 68 -2.63 -0.99 22.16
C ASN A 68 -3.43 -1.65 23.28
#